data_AF-A0A2P7RDD6-F1
#
_entry.id   AF-A0A2P7RDD6-F1
#
_cell.length_a   1.000
_cell.length_b   1.000
_cell.length_c   1.000
_cell.angle_alpha   90.00
_cell.angle_beta   90.00
_cell.angle_gamma   90.00
#
_symmetry.space_group_name_H-M   'P 1'
#
loop_
_entity.id
_entity.type
_entity.pdbx_description
1 polymer ?
#
loop_
_entity_poly.entity_id
_entity_poly.type
_entity_poly.pdbx_seq_one_letter_code
_entity_poly.pdbx_strand_id
1 'polypeptide(L)'
;MGLSKAQQEQARRRFFGGMDEVGDLDLEFAAGEGESKLGRFGDRPPGSLAEWWQDLRLMVSLVNDYRKGDYRTVPWKVIAAITGAVIYFVSPLDVVPDFLPLAGYLDDALVIKLALDLARSDLELYAKWKQRQHG
;
A
#
# COMPACT_ATOMS: atom_id res chain seq x y z
N MET A 1 -0.49 -20.75 -3.24
CA MET A 1 -1.25 -21.02 -1.99
C MET A 1 -1.55 -19.69 -1.32
N GLY A 2 -2.82 -19.30 -1.23
CA GLY A 2 -3.26 -18.07 -0.56
C GLY A 2 -3.57 -18.32 0.91
N LEU A 3 -3.59 -17.26 1.72
CA LEU A 3 -4.02 -17.32 3.11
C LEU A 3 -5.50 -17.76 3.18
N SER A 4 -5.85 -18.62 4.13
CA SER A 4 -7.26 -18.95 4.39
C SER A 4 -8.01 -17.70 4.89
N LYS A 5 -9.35 -17.67 4.74
CA LYS A 5 -10.17 -16.55 5.22
C LYS A 5 -9.93 -16.22 6.70
N ALA A 6 -9.76 -17.25 7.54
CA ALA A 6 -9.45 -17.08 8.95
C ALA A 6 -8.07 -16.43 9.18
N GLN A 7 -7.07 -16.82 8.39
CA GLN A 7 -5.74 -16.23 8.43
C GLN A 7 -5.75 -14.78 7.93
N GLN A 8 -6.54 -14.47 6.89
CA GLN A 8 -6.73 -13.09 6.40
C GLN A 8 -7.39 -12.21 7.47
N GLU A 9 -8.41 -12.72 8.16
CA GLU A 9 -9.10 -11.97 9.20
C GLU A 9 -8.24 -11.77 10.46
N GLN A 10 -7.45 -12.77 10.84
CA GLN A 10 -6.51 -12.66 11.95
C GLN A 10 -5.35 -11.70 11.62
N ALA A 11 -4.81 -11.79 10.39
CA ALA A 11 -3.82 -10.84 9.89
C ALA A 11 -4.39 -9.41 9.87
N ARG A 12 -5.63 -9.23 9.38
CA ARG A 12 -6.38 -7.97 9.46
C ARG A 12 -6.37 -7.39 10.87
N ARG A 13 -6.84 -8.17 11.85
CA ARG A 13 -6.94 -7.69 13.24
C ARG A 13 -5.59 -7.27 13.81
N ARG A 14 -4.55 -8.07 13.60
CA ARG A 14 -3.22 -7.82 14.19
C ARG A 14 -2.53 -6.63 13.53
N PHE A 15 -2.65 -6.52 12.22
CA PHE A 15 -2.10 -5.42 11.44
C PHE A 15 -2.81 -4.10 11.75
N PHE A 16 -4.15 -4.11 11.78
CA PHE A 16 -4.94 -2.92 12.13
C PHE A 16 -4.84 -2.51 13.59
N GLY A 17 -4.50 -3.42 14.50
CA GLY A 17 -4.22 -3.11 15.90
C GLY A 17 -2.89 -2.37 16.09
N GLY A 18 -1.85 -2.76 15.34
CA GLY A 18 -0.57 -2.02 15.35
C GLY A 18 -0.65 -0.66 14.66
N MET A 19 -1.53 -0.49 13.67
CA MET A 19 -1.70 0.77 12.95
C MET A 19 -2.41 1.87 13.72
N ASP A 20 -3.16 1.55 14.78
CA ASP A 20 -3.76 2.58 15.64
C ASP A 20 -2.69 3.39 16.40
N GLU A 21 -1.47 2.84 16.54
CA GLU A 21 -0.30 3.51 17.13
C GLU A 21 0.51 4.31 16.10
N VAL A 22 0.32 4.03 14.80
CA VAL A 22 1.06 4.67 13.70
C VAL A 22 0.32 5.93 13.25
N GLY A 23 0.50 7.01 14.01
CA GLY A 23 -0.16 8.30 13.75
C GLY A 23 0.40 9.09 12.57
N ASP A 24 1.68 8.92 12.24
CA ASP A 24 2.41 9.82 11.31
C ASP A 24 3.06 9.07 10.13
N LEU A 25 2.26 8.37 9.33
CA LEU A 25 2.74 7.94 8.01
C LEU A 25 2.77 9.13 7.05
N ASP A 26 3.95 9.40 6.49
CA ASP A 26 4.16 10.48 5.55
C ASP A 26 3.55 10.15 4.17
N LEU A 27 2.29 10.54 4.00
CA LEU A 27 1.53 10.43 2.74
C LEU A 27 2.17 11.22 1.60
N GLU A 28 2.82 12.34 1.91
CA GLU A 28 3.41 13.21 0.91
C GLU A 28 4.68 12.59 0.35
N PHE A 29 5.55 12.09 1.22
CA PHE A 29 6.72 11.32 0.83
C PHE A 29 6.32 10.09 0.00
N ALA A 30 5.34 9.30 0.48
CA ALA A 30 4.89 8.11 -0.24
C ALA A 30 4.32 8.43 -1.63
N ALA A 31 3.50 9.48 -1.75
CA ALA A 31 2.95 9.90 -3.03
C ALA A 31 4.06 10.39 -3.98
N GLY A 32 4.91 11.32 -3.53
CA GLY A 32 5.90 11.96 -4.38
C GLY A 32 7.01 11.01 -4.85
N GLU A 33 7.56 10.23 -3.93
CA GLU A 33 8.60 9.26 -4.28
C GLU A 33 8.02 8.05 -5.02
N GLY A 34 6.79 7.63 -4.67
CA GLY A 34 6.07 6.58 -5.38
C GLY A 34 5.87 6.95 -6.84
N GLU A 35 5.36 8.15 -7.12
CA GLU A 35 5.19 8.66 -8.48
C GLU A 35 6.52 8.77 -9.22
N SER A 36 7.56 9.30 -8.56
CA SER A 36 8.90 9.43 -9.14
C SER A 36 9.50 8.09 -9.54
N LYS A 37 9.41 7.09 -8.65
CA LYS A 37 9.94 5.74 -8.92
C LYS A 37 9.14 5.03 -10.00
N LEU A 38 7.81 5.10 -9.97
CA LEU A 38 6.97 4.57 -11.05
C LEU A 38 7.28 5.23 -12.39
N GLY A 39 7.48 6.54 -12.42
CA GLY A 39 7.83 7.30 -13.62
C GLY A 39 9.16 6.87 -14.24
N ARG A 40 10.17 6.53 -13.42
CA ARG A 40 11.47 6.01 -13.90
C ARG A 40 11.35 4.69 -14.65
N PHE A 41 10.46 3.81 -14.19
CA PHE A 41 10.24 2.50 -14.82
C PHE A 41 9.18 2.54 -15.92
N GLY A 42 8.25 3.50 -15.89
CA GLY A 42 7.18 3.64 -16.86
C GLY A 42 6.39 2.34 -17.02
N ASP A 43 6.34 1.82 -18.24
CA ASP A 43 5.69 0.55 -18.58
C ASP A 43 6.63 -0.66 -18.54
N ARG A 44 7.86 -0.48 -18.04
CA ARG A 44 8.89 -1.53 -17.91
C ARG A 44 9.20 -1.80 -16.43
N PRO A 45 8.32 -2.54 -15.72
CA PRO A 45 8.58 -2.94 -14.34
C PRO A 45 9.86 -3.77 -14.21
N PRO A 46 10.51 -3.75 -13.04
CA PRO A 46 11.46 -4.78 -12.64
C PRO A 46 10.81 -6.17 -12.73
N GLY A 47 11.57 -7.19 -13.14
CA GLY A 47 11.03 -8.53 -13.42
C GLY A 47 10.26 -9.15 -12.25
N SER A 48 10.72 -8.94 -11.01
CA SER A 48 10.05 -9.43 -9.79
C SER A 48 8.75 -8.70 -9.44
N LEU A 49 8.50 -7.52 -10.03
CA LEU A 49 7.33 -6.68 -9.76
C LEU A 49 6.32 -6.67 -10.92
N ALA A 50 6.61 -7.37 -12.03
CA ALA A 50 5.77 -7.35 -13.22
C ALA A 50 4.33 -7.77 -12.94
N GLU A 51 4.12 -8.75 -12.06
CA GLU A 51 2.80 -9.27 -11.69
C GLU A 51 1.95 -8.27 -10.89
N TRP A 52 2.58 -7.40 -10.10
CA TRP A 52 1.89 -6.44 -9.20
C TRP A 52 2.04 -5.00 -9.65
N TRP A 53 2.62 -4.75 -10.83
CA TRP A 53 2.94 -3.41 -11.29
C TRP A 53 1.73 -2.50 -11.38
N GLN A 54 0.61 -3.03 -11.87
CA GLN A 54 -0.65 -2.27 -11.96
C GLN A 54 -1.21 -1.95 -10.58
N ASP A 55 -1.12 -2.88 -9.64
CA ASP A 55 -1.56 -2.67 -8.26
C ASP A 55 -0.70 -1.59 -7.58
N LEU A 56 0.62 -1.60 -7.78
CA LEU A 56 1.52 -0.55 -7.28
C LEU A 56 1.16 0.83 -7.84
N ARG A 57 0.83 0.92 -9.14
CA ARG A 57 0.38 2.19 -9.75
C ARG A 57 -0.95 2.66 -9.15
N LEU A 58 -1.87 1.74 -8.88
CA LEU A 58 -3.14 2.05 -8.22
C LEU A 58 -2.94 2.47 -6.76
N MET A 59 -2.01 1.84 -6.04
CA MET A 59 -1.65 2.18 -4.66
C MET A 59 -1.12 3.61 -4.56
N VAL A 60 -0.11 3.96 -5.35
CA VAL A 60 0.45 5.32 -5.38
C VAL A 60 -0.62 6.34 -5.74
N SER A 61 -1.45 6.00 -6.74
CA SER A 61 -2.57 6.83 -7.16
C SER A 61 -3.58 7.08 -6.03
N LEU A 62 -3.95 6.04 -5.30
CA LEU A 62 -4.89 6.13 -4.19
C LEU A 62 -4.33 6.98 -3.05
N VAL A 63 -3.06 6.82 -2.71
CA VAL A 63 -2.39 7.68 -1.71
C VAL A 63 -2.44 9.15 -2.12
N ASN A 64 -2.17 9.44 -3.41
CA ASN A 64 -2.20 10.80 -3.93
C ASN A 64 -3.61 11.42 -3.90
N ASP A 65 -4.62 10.69 -4.38
CA ASP A 65 -6.01 11.17 -4.40
C ASP A 65 -6.58 11.30 -2.99
N TYR A 66 -6.20 10.42 -2.06
CA TYR A 66 -6.56 10.54 -0.65
C TYR A 66 -5.93 11.77 -0.01
N ARG A 67 -4.63 12.01 -0.26
CA ARG A 67 -3.92 13.21 0.22
C ARG A 67 -4.58 14.50 -0.27
N LYS A 68 -4.89 14.56 -1.58
CA LYS A 68 -5.57 15.71 -2.21
C LYS A 68 -6.99 15.94 -1.69
N GLY A 69 -7.62 14.89 -1.16
CA GLY A 69 -9.00 14.94 -0.69
C GLY A 69 -10.03 14.49 -1.73
N ASP A 70 -9.59 14.10 -2.92
CA ASP A 70 -10.44 13.69 -4.04
C ASP A 70 -11.14 12.34 -3.77
N TYR A 71 -10.52 11.47 -2.95
CA TYR A 71 -11.09 10.17 -2.58
C TYR A 71 -10.85 9.83 -1.10
N ARG A 72 -11.90 9.91 -0.27
CA ARG A 72 -11.86 9.67 1.19
C ARG A 72 -12.72 8.49 1.66
N THR A 73 -13.23 7.68 0.73
CA THR A 73 -14.12 6.54 1.02
C THR A 73 -13.38 5.38 1.71
N VAL A 74 -12.05 5.34 1.61
CA VAL A 74 -11.21 4.28 2.15
C VAL A 74 -10.94 4.54 3.64
N PRO A 75 -11.04 3.52 4.51
CA PRO A 75 -10.66 3.65 5.91
C PRO A 75 -9.20 4.11 6.07
N TRP A 76 -8.92 5.00 7.03
CA TRP A 76 -7.56 5.48 7.31
C TRP A 76 -6.54 4.34 7.42
N LYS A 77 -6.91 3.25 8.09
CA LYS A 77 -6.03 2.11 8.29
C LYS A 77 -5.60 1.43 6.98
N VAL A 78 -6.47 1.41 5.97
CA VAL A 78 -6.13 0.88 4.65
C VAL A 78 -5.19 1.84 3.92
N ILE A 79 -5.40 3.15 4.04
CA ILE A 79 -4.45 4.14 3.51
C ILE A 79 -3.09 4.00 4.17
N ALA A 80 -3.03 3.91 5.50
CA ALA A 80 -1.81 3.67 6.24
C ALA A 80 -1.05 2.42 5.75
N ALA A 81 -1.77 1.31 5.53
CA ALA A 81 -1.21 0.09 4.96
C ALA A 81 -0.57 0.29 3.58
N ILE A 82 -1.30 0.96 2.68
CA ILE A 82 -0.85 1.22 1.32
C ILE A 82 0.34 2.18 1.33
N THR A 83 0.28 3.23 2.15
CA THR A 83 1.38 4.19 2.34
C THR A 83 2.64 3.48 2.80
N GLY A 84 2.57 2.59 3.80
CA GLY A 84 3.71 1.78 4.22
C GLY A 84 4.27 0.89 3.10
N ALA A 85 3.41 0.25 2.31
CA ALA A 85 3.83 -0.57 1.18
C ALA A 85 4.49 0.25 0.06
N VAL A 86 3.98 1.45 -0.23
CA VAL A 86 4.56 2.38 -1.22
C VAL A 86 5.92 2.88 -0.76
N ILE A 87 6.07 3.25 0.52
CA ILE A 87 7.34 3.66 1.11
C ILE A 87 8.38 2.55 0.96
N TYR A 88 8.01 1.31 1.31
CA TYR A 88 8.88 0.16 1.15
C TYR A 88 9.27 -0.08 -0.33
N PHE A 89 8.31 0.08 -1.26
CA PHE A 89 8.59 0.02 -2.69
C PHE A 89 9.62 1.08 -3.12
N VAL A 90 9.53 2.30 -2.59
CA VAL A 90 10.44 3.41 -2.90
C VAL A 90 11.85 3.15 -2.38
N SER A 91 11.98 2.81 -1.11
CA SER A 91 13.28 2.59 -0.47
C SER A 91 13.22 1.41 0.52
N PRO A 92 13.49 0.19 0.06
CA PRO A 92 13.39 -1.02 0.89
C PRO A 92 14.35 -1.02 2.09
N LEU A 93 15.48 -0.32 1.98
CA LEU A 93 16.60 -0.40 2.93
C LEU A 93 16.61 0.73 3.98
N ASP A 94 15.85 1.80 3.77
CA ASP A 94 16.06 3.07 4.48
C ASP A 94 14.88 3.46 5.38
N VAL A 95 13.78 2.70 5.33
CA VAL A 95 12.52 3.05 6.00
C VAL A 95 11.90 1.83 6.67
N VAL A 96 12.72 1.05 7.39
CA VAL A 96 12.20 0.32 8.56
C VAL A 96 12.16 1.35 9.67
N PRO A 97 10.97 1.84 10.00
CA PRO A 97 10.89 2.87 10.99
C PRO A 97 10.75 2.22 12.36
N ASP A 98 11.20 2.89 13.42
CA ASP A 98 11.01 2.43 14.80
C ASP A 98 9.53 2.19 15.18
N PHE A 99 8.58 2.60 14.33
CA PHE A 99 7.13 2.45 14.47
C PHE A 99 6.54 1.14 13.91
N LEU A 100 7.37 0.19 13.47
CA LEU A 100 6.99 -1.23 13.32
C LEU A 100 7.58 -2.05 14.50
N PRO A 101 6.97 -2.03 15.70
CA PRO A 101 7.42 -2.83 16.85
C PRO A 101 7.30 -4.36 16.64
N LEU A 102 7.04 -4.80 15.39
CA LEU A 102 6.91 -6.19 14.95
C LEU A 102 8.01 -6.59 13.93
N ALA A 103 9.03 -5.74 13.70
CA ALA A 103 10.08 -5.96 12.70
C ALA A 103 10.92 -7.24 12.88
N GLY A 104 10.78 -7.95 14.00
CA GLY A 104 11.47 -9.24 14.22
C GLY A 104 10.91 -10.45 13.47
N TYR A 105 9.74 -10.35 12.79
CA TYR A 105 9.05 -11.53 12.23
C TYR A 105 8.48 -11.38 10.80
N LEU A 106 8.62 -10.21 10.17
CA LEU A 106 8.01 -9.96 8.86
C LEU A 106 9.08 -10.05 7.76
N ASP A 107 9.15 -11.22 7.13
CA ASP A 107 9.89 -11.46 5.89
C ASP A 107 9.51 -10.41 4.84
N ASP A 108 10.48 -9.81 4.15
CA ASP A 108 10.39 -8.59 3.33
C ASP A 108 9.23 -8.57 2.28
N ALA A 109 8.87 -9.74 1.75
CA ALA A 109 7.80 -9.88 0.76
C ALA A 109 6.40 -10.04 1.40
N LEU A 110 6.33 -10.45 2.67
CA LEU A 110 5.09 -10.74 3.37
C LEU A 110 4.31 -9.47 3.69
N VAL A 111 5.00 -8.38 3.99
CA VAL A 111 4.38 -7.07 4.29
C VAL A 111 3.63 -6.53 3.07
N ILE A 112 4.30 -6.49 1.91
CA ILE A 112 3.67 -6.04 0.65
C ILE A 112 2.46 -6.92 0.33
N LYS A 113 2.61 -8.24 0.41
CA LYS A 113 1.55 -9.18 0.09
C LYS A 113 0.34 -9.03 1.01
N LEU A 114 0.57 -8.85 2.31
CA LEU A 114 -0.50 -8.59 3.27
C LEU A 114 -1.18 -7.25 2.98
N ALA A 115 -0.42 -6.18 2.75
CA ALA A 115 -1.00 -4.89 2.40
C ALA A 115 -1.86 -4.97 1.12
N LEU A 116 -1.39 -5.67 0.09
CA LEU A 116 -2.15 -5.96 -1.13
C LEU A 116 -3.43 -6.72 -0.84
N ASP A 117 -3.35 -7.86 -0.14
CA ASP A 117 -4.52 -8.69 0.19
C ASP A 117 -5.56 -7.92 1.02
N LEU A 118 -5.08 -7.07 1.93
CA LEU A 118 -5.91 -6.23 2.79
C LEU A 118 -6.63 -5.13 2.02
N ALA A 119 -5.88 -4.43 1.16
CA ALA A 119 -6.35 -3.30 0.38
C ALA A 119 -7.10 -3.72 -0.90
N ARG A 120 -7.06 -5.00 -1.29
CA ARG A 120 -7.58 -5.46 -2.58
C ARG A 120 -9.01 -5.01 -2.88
N SER A 121 -9.91 -5.19 -1.92
CA SER A 121 -11.31 -4.76 -2.08
C SER A 121 -11.45 -3.24 -2.21
N ASP A 122 -10.67 -2.47 -1.45
CA ASP A 122 -10.68 -1.01 -1.52
C ASP A 122 -10.04 -0.48 -2.81
N LEU A 123 -8.97 -1.13 -3.28
CA LEU A 123 -8.32 -0.86 -4.56
C LEU A 123 -9.26 -1.15 -5.74
N GLU A 124 -10.05 -2.23 -5.68
CA GLU A 124 -11.07 -2.53 -6.69
C GLU A 124 -12.16 -1.45 -6.74
N LEU A 125 -12.62 -0.96 -5.58
CA LEU A 125 -13.58 0.14 -5.51
C LEU A 125 -13.00 1.44 -6.04
N TYR A 126 -11.77 1.76 -5.65
CA TYR A 126 -11.04 2.92 -6.14
C TYR A 126 -10.81 2.87 -7.65
N ALA A 127 -10.40 1.73 -8.20
CA ALA A 127 -10.20 1.55 -9.64
C ALA A 127 -11.49 1.81 -10.42
N LYS A 128 -12.64 1.31 -9.93
CA LYS A 128 -13.95 1.58 -10.53
C LYS A 128 -14.31 3.07 -10.48
N TRP A 129 -14.04 3.74 -9.37
CA TRP A 129 -14.24 5.19 -9.25
C TRP A 129 -13.36 5.95 -10.24
N LYS A 130 -12.08 5.58 -10.36
CA LYS A 130 -11.12 6.25 -11.24
C LYS A 130 -11.48 6.11 -12.72
N GLN A 131 -11.99 4.95 -13.12
CA GLN A 131 -12.51 4.72 -14.47
C GLN A 131 -13.71 5.62 -14.80
N ARG A 132 -14.60 5.87 -13.84
CA ARG A 132 -15.76 6.77 -14.02
C ARG A 132 -15.38 8.25 -14.14
N GLN A 133 -14.21 8.64 -13.62
CA GLN A 133 -13.72 10.03 -13.76
C GLN A 133 -13.05 10.29 -15.11
N HIS A 134 -12.61 9.24 -15.82
CA HIS A 134 -11.88 9.34 -17.09
C HIS A 134 -12.71 8.84 -18.30
N GLY A 135 -14.02 8.63 -18.13
CA GLY A 135 -14.97 8.30 -19.20
C GLY A 135 -16.03 9.37 -19.34
#